data_AF-W2S7U3-F1
#
_entry.id   AF-W2S7U3-F1
#
_cell.length_a   1.000
_cell.length_b   1.000
_cell.length_c   1.000
_cell.angle_alpha   90.00
_cell.angle_beta   90.00
_cell.angle_gamma   90.00
#
_symmetry.space_group_name_H-M   'P 1'
#
loop_
_entity.id
_entity.type
_entity.pdbx_description
1 polymer ?
#
loop_
_entity_poly.entity_id
_entity_poly.type
_entity_poly.pdbx_seq_one_letter_code
_entity_poly.pdbx_strand_id
1 'polypeptide(L)'
;MHFPSGQTTTGFACQMIIAVTENKINHLASQLFGVHLETLSGLRYVCLPGGARVLPNDKIILQDCDLDILLPTFGPEACVAIRANPMYQEERKWGRSRTQCISMVISHVAVDEALICVNLGLREGVLIKETLYQ
;
A
#
# COMPACT_ATOMS: atom_id res chain seq x y z
N MET A 1 9.13 10.66 36.73
CA MET A 1 9.19 10.70 35.26
C MET A 1 7.78 10.52 34.73
N HIS A 2 7.28 11.45 33.92
CA HIS A 2 5.95 11.39 33.33
C HIS A 2 6.13 10.99 31.86
N PHE A 3 5.68 9.80 31.49
CA PHE A 3 5.64 9.38 30.10
C PHE A 3 4.30 9.80 29.50
N PRO A 4 4.27 10.36 28.28
CA PRO A 4 3.00 10.73 27.66
C PRO A 4 2.20 9.47 27.34
N SER A 5 1.05 9.34 28.02
CA SER A 5 0.01 8.37 27.74
C SER A 5 -0.98 8.98 26.76
N GLY A 6 -0.73 8.80 25.46
CA GLY A 6 -1.63 9.28 24.42
C GLY A 6 -1.07 9.00 23.03
N GLN A 7 -1.85 8.31 22.22
CA GLN A 7 -1.56 8.03 20.81
C GLN A 7 -1.34 9.34 20.04
N THR A 8 -0.08 9.69 19.80
CA THR A 8 0.31 10.68 18.79
C THR A 8 0.77 9.94 17.54
N THR A 9 -0.13 9.18 16.91
CA THR A 9 0.18 8.43 15.68
C THR A 9 0.36 9.32 14.45
N THR A 10 0.19 10.63 14.56
CA THR A 10 0.27 11.57 13.43
C THR A 10 1.65 12.21 13.21
N GLY A 11 2.63 11.99 14.08
CA GLY A 11 3.91 12.74 14.06
C GLY A 11 5.14 12.04 13.44
N PHE A 12 5.09 10.75 13.15
CA PHE A 12 6.27 9.96 12.73
C PHE A 12 6.05 9.16 11.45
N ALA A 13 5.16 9.61 10.56
CA ALA A 13 4.88 8.93 9.30
C ALA A 13 5.84 9.44 8.20
N CYS A 14 6.81 8.62 7.80
CA CYS A 14 7.47 8.77 6.51
C CYS A 14 6.65 7.99 5.47
N GLN A 15 6.34 8.63 4.35
CA GLN A 15 5.60 8.00 3.26
C GLN A 15 6.39 8.09 1.97
N MET A 16 6.53 6.95 1.30
CA MET A 16 7.03 6.82 -0.07
C MET A 16 5.84 6.56 -1.00
N ILE A 17 5.80 7.24 -2.14
CA ILE A 17 4.75 7.07 -3.16
C ILE A 17 5.40 6.58 -4.43
N ILE A 18 4.89 5.47 -4.97
CA ILE A 18 5.36 4.85 -6.21
C ILE A 18 4.24 4.98 -7.24
N ALA A 19 4.53 5.64 -8.36
CA ALA A 19 3.62 5.69 -9.50
C ALA A 19 3.65 4.36 -10.26
N VAL A 20 2.48 3.86 -10.63
CA VAL A 20 2.27 2.59 -11.33
C VAL A 20 1.58 2.86 -12.65
N THR A 21 2.24 2.45 -13.73
CA THR A 21 1.70 2.56 -15.09
C THR A 21 0.48 1.65 -15.28
N GLU A 22 -0.46 2.08 -16.12
CA GLU A 22 -1.76 1.43 -16.36
C GLU A 22 -1.68 -0.09 -16.56
N ASN A 23 -0.66 -0.57 -17.28
CA ASN A 23 -0.49 -1.96 -17.66
C ASN A 23 -0.04 -2.88 -16.50
N LYS A 24 0.35 -2.32 -15.36
CA LYS A 24 0.76 -3.06 -14.16
C LYS A 24 -0.26 -3.01 -13.03
N ILE A 25 -1.27 -2.13 -13.15
CA ILE A 25 -2.24 -1.89 -12.07
C ILE A 25 -2.99 -3.15 -11.68
N ASN A 26 -3.55 -3.90 -12.64
CA ASN A 26 -4.32 -5.11 -12.34
C ASN A 26 -3.45 -6.18 -11.66
N HIS A 27 -2.24 -6.38 -12.18
CA HIS A 27 -1.30 -7.35 -11.61
C HIS A 27 -0.93 -7.01 -10.16
N LEU A 28 -0.62 -5.74 -9.88
CA LEU A 28 -0.26 -5.32 -8.52
C LEU A 28 -1.47 -5.29 -7.57
N ALA A 29 -2.66 -4.92 -8.05
CA ALA A 29 -3.89 -5.02 -7.25
C ALA A 29 -4.17 -6.47 -6.81
N SER A 30 -4.00 -7.42 -7.74
CA SER A 30 -4.16 -8.84 -7.47
C SER A 30 -3.07 -9.37 -6.54
N GLN A 31 -1.80 -9.09 -6.83
CA GLN A 31 -0.67 -9.60 -6.07
C GLN A 31 -0.62 -9.03 -4.65
N LEU A 32 -0.89 -7.74 -4.47
CA LEU A 32 -0.74 -7.07 -3.17
C LEU A 32 -1.98 -7.21 -2.29
N PHE A 33 -3.17 -7.21 -2.90
CA PHE A 33 -4.43 -7.12 -2.16
C PHE A 33 -5.40 -8.28 -2.42
N GLY A 34 -5.10 -9.17 -3.37
CA GLY A 34 -6.01 -10.23 -3.80
C GLY A 34 -7.22 -9.70 -4.58
N VAL A 35 -7.12 -8.49 -5.16
CA VAL A 35 -8.23 -7.82 -5.84
C VAL A 35 -8.10 -8.00 -7.35
N HIS A 36 -9.14 -8.56 -7.97
CA HIS A 36 -9.24 -8.68 -9.43
C HIS A 36 -9.87 -7.43 -10.04
N LEU A 37 -9.19 -6.83 -11.01
CA LEU A 37 -9.70 -5.68 -11.76
C LEU A 37 -9.95 -6.07 -13.22
N GLU A 38 -11.02 -5.54 -13.79
CA GLU A 38 -11.31 -5.63 -15.21
C GLU A 38 -11.46 -4.24 -15.82
N THR A 39 -10.94 -4.07 -17.03
CA THR A 39 -11.14 -2.86 -17.82
C THR A 39 -12.19 -3.12 -18.90
N LEU A 40 -13.27 -2.35 -18.88
CA LEU A 40 -14.33 -2.39 -19.88
C LEU A 40 -14.70 -0.97 -20.29
N SER A 41 -14.71 -0.69 -21.59
CA SER A 41 -15.10 0.62 -22.15
C SER A 41 -14.36 1.80 -21.53
N GLY A 42 -13.06 1.65 -21.26
CA GLY A 42 -12.23 2.70 -20.67
C GLY A 42 -12.40 2.91 -19.16
N LEU A 43 -13.18 2.04 -18.48
CA LEU A 43 -13.41 2.10 -17.04
C LEU A 43 -12.88 0.84 -16.35
N ARG A 44 -12.42 1.00 -15.11
CA ARG A 44 -11.96 -0.09 -14.24
C ARG A 44 -13.05 -0.51 -13.27
N TYR A 45 -13.26 -1.81 -13.18
CA TYR A 45 -14.22 -2.44 -12.29
C TYR A 45 -13.50 -3.33 -11.29
N VAL A 46 -13.97 -3.32 -10.04
CA VAL A 46 -13.60 -4.34 -9.06
C VAL A 46 -14.50 -5.54 -9.26
N CYS A 47 -13.92 -6.69 -9.56
CA CYS A 47 -14.66 -7.93 -9.75
C CYS A 47 -14.77 -8.67 -8.41
N LEU A 48 -16.01 -8.95 -8.00
CA LEU A 48 -16.30 -9.68 -6.77
C LEU A 48 -16.44 -11.19 -7.06
N PRO A 49 -16.17 -12.05 -6.07
CA PRO A 49 -16.54 -13.46 -6.15
C PRO A 49 -18.03 -13.60 -6.50
N GLY A 50 -18.35 -14.43 -7.49
CA GLY A 50 -19.72 -14.61 -8.00
C GLY A 50 -20.08 -13.75 -9.22
N GLY A 51 -19.14 -12.97 -9.77
CA GLY A 51 -19.29 -12.31 -11.08
C GLY A 51 -19.90 -10.91 -11.04
N ALA A 52 -20.32 -10.44 -9.86
CA ALA A 52 -20.72 -9.05 -9.68
C ALA A 52 -19.53 -8.10 -9.87
N ARG A 53 -19.80 -6.90 -10.38
CA ARG A 53 -18.80 -5.87 -10.64
C ARG A 53 -19.17 -4.58 -9.94
N VAL A 54 -18.19 -3.92 -9.36
CA VAL A 54 -18.33 -2.59 -8.76
C VAL A 54 -17.63 -1.59 -9.65
N LEU A 55 -18.39 -0.61 -10.17
CA LEU A 55 -17.82 0.58 -10.79
C LEU A 55 -17.55 1.61 -9.69
N PRO A 56 -16.30 2.00 -9.46
CA PRO A 56 -15.98 3.02 -8.48
C PRO A 56 -16.48 4.39 -8.94
N ASN A 57 -16.94 5.21 -7.99
CA ASN A 57 -17.14 6.64 -8.24
C ASN A 57 -15.81 7.35 -8.03
N ASP A 58 -15.18 7.81 -9.11
CA ASP A 58 -13.86 8.46 -9.17
C ASP A 58 -12.65 7.52 -8.93
N LYS A 59 -12.51 6.92 -7.75
CA LYS A 59 -11.33 6.09 -7.42
C LYS A 59 -11.62 5.00 -6.40
N ILE A 60 -10.74 4.01 -6.35
CA ILE A 60 -10.69 2.99 -5.29
C ILE A 60 -9.39 3.13 -4.50
N ILE A 61 -9.47 2.78 -3.22
CA ILE A 61 -8.30 2.65 -2.35
C ILE A 61 -8.29 1.21 -1.85
N LEU A 62 -7.26 0.47 -2.23
CA LEU A 62 -6.98 -0.86 -1.70
C LEU A 62 -6.08 -0.73 -0.48
N GLN A 63 -6.42 -1.42 0.60
CA GLN A 63 -5.70 -1.41 1.87
C GLN A 63 -5.48 -2.85 2.35
N ASP A 64 -4.69 -2.99 3.42
CA ASP A 64 -4.34 -4.27 4.02
C ASP A 64 -3.58 -5.16 3.02
N CYS A 65 -2.32 -4.82 2.73
CA CYS A 65 -1.44 -5.61 1.86
C CYS A 65 -1.04 -6.93 2.53
N ASP A 66 -0.90 -8.00 1.75
CA ASP A 66 -0.40 -9.29 2.23
C ASP A 66 1.04 -9.18 2.76
N LEU A 67 1.32 -9.76 3.93
CA LEU A 67 2.67 -9.74 4.51
C LEU A 67 3.66 -10.63 3.75
N ASP A 68 3.18 -11.72 3.15
CA ASP A 68 4.04 -12.70 2.49
C ASP A 68 4.63 -12.15 1.18
N ILE A 69 3.95 -11.15 0.59
CA ILE A 69 4.35 -10.54 -0.68
C ILE A 69 5.29 -9.33 -0.52
N LEU A 70 5.55 -8.88 0.71
CA LEU A 70 6.36 -7.70 0.97
C LEU A 70 7.79 -7.83 0.44
N LEU A 71 8.49 -8.89 0.87
CA LEU A 71 9.88 -9.14 0.49
C LEU A 71 10.07 -9.33 -1.02
N PRO A 72 9.29 -10.17 -1.72
CA PRO A 72 9.45 -10.34 -3.15
C PRO A 72 9.07 -9.11 -3.97
N THR A 73 8.18 -8.23 -3.46
CA THR A 73 7.74 -7.04 -4.22
C THR A 73 8.66 -5.83 -3.97
N PHE A 74 8.94 -5.51 -2.72
CA PHE A 74 9.61 -4.25 -2.36
C PHE A 74 11.10 -4.42 -2.06
N GLY A 75 11.58 -5.65 -1.94
CA GLY A 75 12.95 -5.94 -1.58
C GLY A 75 13.25 -5.75 -0.08
N PRO A 76 14.47 -6.11 0.35
CA PRO A 76 14.82 -6.17 1.77
C PRO A 76 14.87 -4.81 2.44
N GLU A 77 15.37 -3.75 1.80
CA GLU A 77 15.51 -2.42 2.39
C GLU A 77 14.15 -1.82 2.74
N ALA A 78 13.23 -1.81 1.77
CA ALA A 78 11.87 -1.34 1.97
C ALA A 78 11.11 -2.20 3.00
N CYS A 79 11.32 -3.51 3.01
CA CYS A 79 10.73 -4.38 4.02
C CYS A 79 11.17 -4.05 5.43
N VAL A 80 12.46 -3.77 5.65
CA VAL A 80 12.98 -3.32 6.94
C VAL A 80 12.31 -2.01 7.34
N ALA A 81 12.19 -1.06 6.41
CA ALA A 81 11.57 0.23 6.66
C ALA A 81 10.06 0.14 6.97
N ILE A 82 9.31 -0.71 6.25
CA ILE A 82 7.90 -0.99 6.53
C ILE A 82 7.76 -1.60 7.92
N ARG A 83 8.59 -2.60 8.25
CA ARG A 83 8.55 -3.27 9.54
C ARG A 83 8.90 -2.32 10.69
N ALA A 84 9.74 -1.32 10.47
CA ALA A 84 10.07 -0.31 11.48
C ALA A 84 8.90 0.66 11.76
N ASN A 85 7.86 0.69 10.92
CA ASN A 85 6.71 1.56 11.14
C ASN A 85 5.93 1.15 12.42
N PRO A 86 5.56 2.11 13.30
CA PRO A 86 4.80 1.82 14.52
C PRO A 86 3.47 1.09 14.27
N MET A 87 2.77 1.41 13.18
CA MET A 87 1.51 0.75 12.82
C MET A 87 1.74 -0.74 12.52
N TYR A 88 2.78 -1.07 11.76
CA TYR A 88 3.17 -2.45 11.51
C TYR A 88 3.44 -3.21 12.81
N GLN A 89 4.13 -2.57 13.75
CA GLN A 89 4.46 -3.19 15.04
C GLN A 89 3.21 -3.49 15.87
N GLU A 90 2.21 -2.61 15.85
CA GLU A 90 0.91 -2.87 16.49
C GLU A 90 0.13 -3.99 15.78
N GLU A 91 0.06 -3.97 14.45
CA GLU A 91 -0.60 -5.01 13.65
C GLU A 91 0.02 -6.40 13.88
N ARG A 92 1.35 -6.45 14.00
CA ARG A 92 2.10 -7.66 14.34
C ARG A 92 1.77 -8.16 15.74
N LYS A 93 1.63 -7.28 16.74
CA LYS A 93 1.21 -7.66 18.10
C LYS A 93 -0.18 -8.30 18.11
N TRP A 94 -1.06 -7.88 17.21
CA TRP A 94 -2.39 -8.47 17.04
C TRP A 94 -2.42 -9.72 16.14
N GLY A 95 -1.25 -10.16 15.65
CA GLY A 95 -1.14 -11.35 14.81
C GLY A 95 -1.83 -11.21 13.45
N ARG A 96 -1.94 -9.98 12.91
CA ARG A 96 -2.51 -9.78 11.58
C ARG A 96 -1.58 -10.33 10.50
N SER A 97 -2.16 -11.01 9.51
CA SER A 97 -1.45 -11.49 8.31
C SER A 97 -1.38 -10.44 7.19
N ARG A 98 -1.95 -9.26 7.40
CA ARG A 98 -2.01 -8.15 6.44
C ARG A 98 -1.68 -6.83 7.14
N THR A 99 -1.15 -5.86 6.39
CA THR A 99 -0.72 -4.57 6.92
C THR A 99 -1.33 -3.37 6.19
N GLN A 100 -1.74 -2.37 6.96
CA GLN A 100 -2.19 -1.06 6.46
C GLN A 100 -1.03 -0.14 6.12
N CYS A 101 0.22 -0.57 6.32
CA CYS A 101 1.39 0.20 5.92
C CYS A 101 1.47 0.40 4.40
N ILE A 102 0.73 -0.39 3.62
CA ILE A 102 0.69 -0.27 2.16
C ILE A 102 -0.75 -0.10 1.71
N SER A 103 -0.95 0.88 0.84
CA SER A 103 -2.21 1.08 0.14
C SER A 103 -1.98 1.38 -1.33
N MET A 104 -3.01 1.20 -2.14
CA MET A 104 -2.98 1.52 -3.56
C MET A 104 -4.20 2.35 -3.93
N VAL A 105 -3.98 3.51 -4.52
CA VAL A 105 -5.02 4.42 -5.00
C VAL A 105 -5.11 4.28 -6.51
N ILE A 106 -6.29 3.92 -7.01
CA ILE A 106 -6.49 3.59 -8.43
C ILE A 106 -7.68 4.41 -8.95
N SER A 107 -7.46 5.18 -10.01
CA SER A 107 -8.53 5.86 -10.74
C SER A 107 -9.44 4.85 -11.45
N HIS A 108 -10.74 5.15 -11.49
CA HIS A 108 -11.69 4.38 -12.28
C HIS A 108 -11.46 4.50 -13.79
N VAL A 109 -10.72 5.51 -14.27
CA VAL A 109 -10.40 5.70 -15.69
C VAL A 109 -9.22 4.81 -16.08
N ALA A 110 -9.36 4.05 -17.17
CA ALA A 110 -8.43 2.99 -17.54
C ALA A 110 -7.03 3.47 -17.99
N VAL A 111 -6.89 4.73 -18.40
CA VAL A 111 -5.62 5.29 -18.87
C VAL A 111 -4.80 5.97 -17.77
N ASP A 112 -5.41 6.18 -16.61
CA ASP A 112 -4.77 6.86 -15.50
C ASP A 112 -3.81 5.93 -14.76
N GLU A 113 -2.73 6.49 -14.24
CA GLU A 113 -1.83 5.79 -13.33
C GLU A 113 -2.50 5.45 -11.99
N ALA A 114 -1.86 4.53 -11.25
CA ALA A 114 -2.17 4.31 -9.85
C ALA A 114 -0.99 4.72 -8.97
N LEU A 115 -1.27 4.96 -7.69
CA LEU A 115 -0.25 5.28 -6.69
C LEU A 115 -0.21 4.17 -5.64
N ILE A 116 0.95 3.59 -5.40
CA ILE A 116 1.20 2.76 -4.24
C ILE A 116 1.82 3.64 -3.15
N CYS A 117 1.14 3.74 -2.02
CA CYS A 117 1.61 4.49 -0.86
C CYS A 117 2.20 3.48 0.15
N VAL A 118 3.44 3.71 0.54
CA VAL A 118 4.18 2.86 1.49
C VAL A 118 4.55 3.71 2.70
N ASN A 119 3.98 3.38 3.86
CA ASN A 119 4.29 3.99 5.14
C ASN A 119 5.49 3.28 5.77
N LEU A 120 6.52 4.06 6.09
CA LEU A 120 7.82 3.59 6.54
C LEU A 120 8.11 4.10 7.95
N GLY A 121 9.02 3.44 8.65
CA GLY A 121 9.73 4.02 9.78
C GLY A 121 10.50 5.27 9.32
N LEU A 122 10.47 6.35 10.11
CA LEU A 122 11.02 7.64 9.71
C LEU A 122 12.51 7.55 9.37
N ARG A 123 13.30 6.90 10.22
CA ARG A 123 14.75 6.79 10.05
C ARG A 123 15.08 5.98 8.80
N GLU A 124 14.45 4.83 8.63
CA GLU A 124 14.68 3.91 7.53
C GLU A 124 14.21 4.52 6.20
N GLY A 125 13.10 5.26 6.20
CA GLY A 125 12.61 5.97 5.03
C GLY A 125 13.57 7.08 4.57
N VAL A 126 14.21 7.80 5.49
CA VAL A 126 15.27 8.78 5.15
C VAL A 126 16.47 8.08 4.50
N LEU A 127 16.92 6.95 5.03
CA LEU A 127 18.02 6.18 4.44
C LEU A 127 17.70 5.68 3.03
N ILE A 128 16.47 5.22 2.79
CA ILE A 128 16.01 4.84 1.45
C ILE A 128 16.04 6.04 0.51
N LYS A 129 15.53 7.20 0.95
CA LYS A 129 15.56 8.43 0.14
C LYS A 129 16.99 8.82 -0.25
N GLU A 130 17.92 8.82 0.71
CA GLU A 130 19.34 9.15 0.48
C GLU A 130 20.00 8.16 -0.50
N THR A 131 19.57 6.91 -0.50
CA THR A 131 20.06 5.89 -1.43
C THR A 131 19.54 6.11 -2.86
N LEU A 132 18.26 6.50 -3.00
CA LEU A 132 17.60 6.61 -4.31
C LEU A 132 17.81 7.95 -5.02
N TYR A 133 18.04 9.05 -4.28
CA TYR A 133 18.02 10.41 -4.81
C TYR A 133 19.27 11.21 -4.43
N GLN A 134 20.45 10.61 -4.59
CA GLN A 134 21.74 11.28 -4.39
C GLN A 134 21.83 12.64 -5.08
#